data_AF-W4DAZ7-F1
#
_entry.id   AF-W4DAZ7-F1
#
_cell.length_a   1.000
_cell.length_b   1.000
_cell.length_c   1.000
_cell.angle_alpha   90.00
_cell.angle_beta   90.00
_cell.angle_gamma   90.00
#
_symmetry.space_group_name_H-M   'P 1'
#
loop_
_entity.id
_entity.type
_entity.pdbx_description
1 polymer ?
#
loop_
_entity_poly.entity_id
_entity_poly.type
_entity_poly.pdbx_seq_one_letter_code
_entity_poly.pdbx_strand_id
1 'polypeptide(L)'
;MELLFYIIQFVLHLLVAAGLWLLVKPLIERHLWQWGQKLDLRMSLFGHKVSSAKRKMWLYRHLDDLLYFAHKRYEPGISVLRFVTRSGVLFLGVFLSSLLTLNELPGQMSFSNPFLEGMVLNDGAPVANAWRLPLFLAVLSACIPYLRMRYTYAQRKVRGSYDLLDVIKIATKFTHLSADSILSKTSDLLPVENVLKTPLRLLGAAFAGYSNERELNEEAGRFAGAIGTTFAVEFVSDLLYCEKEGTRYLKSSLMTLNRSMELQRETILTVKASSRDAISLGLYGNLIVLVSSVGTFMYMLKPDVYFKLQFETTIGLTFMMVILTGLFISFMISTILARPRLDYH
;
A
#
# COMPACT_ATOMS: atom_id res chain seq x y z
N MET A 1 -4.42 -32.06 19.15
CA MET A 1 -5.39 -31.28 19.97
C MET A 1 -4.74 -30.00 20.53
N GLU A 2 -3.54 -30.07 21.08
CA GLU A 2 -2.82 -28.91 21.64
C GLU A 2 -2.54 -27.79 20.62
N LEU A 3 -2.13 -28.13 19.39
CA LEU A 3 -1.92 -27.13 18.33
C LEU A 3 -3.19 -26.32 18.01
N LEU A 4 -4.34 -26.97 18.03
CA LEU A 4 -5.63 -26.33 17.78
C LEU A 4 -5.96 -25.37 18.94
N PHE A 5 -5.66 -25.77 20.17
CA PHE A 5 -5.78 -24.90 21.35
C PHE A 5 -4.87 -23.66 21.26
N TYR A 6 -3.61 -23.81 20.84
CA TYR A 6 -2.70 -22.66 20.67
C TYR A 6 -3.13 -21.71 19.55
N ILE A 7 -3.65 -22.23 18.44
CA ILE A 7 -4.22 -21.39 17.37
C ILE A 7 -5.41 -20.61 17.92
N ILE A 8 -6.31 -21.27 18.67
CA ILE A 8 -7.46 -20.60 19.30
C ILE A 8 -6.99 -19.52 20.27
N GLN A 9 -6.01 -19.82 21.12
CA GLN A 9 -5.44 -18.88 22.08
C GLN A 9 -4.82 -17.67 21.38
N PHE A 10 -4.04 -17.88 20.32
CA PHE A 10 -3.48 -16.78 19.52
C PHE A 10 -4.56 -15.91 18.87
N VAL A 11 -5.60 -16.53 18.30
CA VAL A 11 -6.74 -15.81 17.72
C VAL A 11 -7.48 -14.99 18.80
N LEU A 12 -7.62 -15.54 20.00
CA LEU A 12 -8.27 -14.86 21.12
C LEU A 12 -7.45 -13.66 21.60
N HIS A 13 -6.13 -13.80 21.71
CA HIS A 13 -5.21 -12.69 22.00
C HIS A 13 -5.29 -11.58 20.94
N LEU A 14 -5.32 -11.94 19.65
CA LEU A 14 -5.53 -10.98 18.57
C LEU A 14 -6.89 -10.28 18.65
N LEU A 15 -7.94 -11.01 19.02
CA LEU A 15 -9.29 -10.46 19.18
C LEU A 15 -9.33 -9.46 20.34
N VAL A 16 -8.70 -9.78 21.48
CA VAL A 16 -8.57 -8.86 22.62
C VAL A 16 -7.76 -7.62 22.23
N ALA A 17 -6.63 -7.78 21.55
CA ALA A 17 -5.84 -6.65 21.06
C ALA A 17 -6.63 -5.77 20.07
N ALA A 18 -7.41 -6.38 19.19
CA ALA A 18 -8.29 -5.66 18.26
C ALA A 18 -9.43 -4.93 18.99
N GLY A 19 -10.01 -5.54 20.01
CA GLY A 19 -11.03 -4.92 20.87
C GLY A 19 -10.50 -3.71 21.63
N LEU A 20 -9.33 -3.85 22.26
CA LEU A 20 -8.64 -2.73 22.92
C LEU A 20 -8.33 -1.60 21.94
N TRP A 21 -7.89 -1.94 20.72
CA TRP A 21 -7.66 -0.93 19.68
C TRP A 21 -8.93 -0.15 19.32
N LEU A 22 -10.08 -0.80 19.19
CA LEU A 22 -11.34 -0.13 18.88
C LEU A 22 -11.76 0.87 19.97
N LEU A 23 -11.47 0.56 21.23
CA LEU A 23 -11.73 1.46 22.37
C LEU A 23 -10.77 2.66 22.41
N VAL A 24 -9.49 2.44 22.09
CA VAL A 24 -8.45 3.48 22.13
C VAL A 24 -8.49 4.38 20.88
N LYS A 25 -8.90 3.84 19.74
CA LYS A 25 -8.99 4.54 18.45
C LYS A 25 -9.67 5.93 18.53
N PRO A 26 -10.87 6.11 19.10
CA PRO A 26 -11.51 7.43 19.15
C PRO A 26 -10.73 8.47 19.97
N LEU A 27 -9.99 8.04 21.01
CA LEU A 27 -9.15 8.93 21.84
C LEU A 27 -7.92 9.41 21.07
N ILE A 28 -7.32 8.49 20.30
CA ILE A 28 -6.16 8.77 19.45
C ILE A 28 -6.56 9.64 18.26
N GLU A 29 -7.71 9.40 17.62
CA GLU A 29 -8.13 10.15 16.41
C GLU A 29 -8.19 11.66 16.62
N ARG A 30 -8.62 12.13 17.80
CA ARG A 30 -8.63 13.57 18.13
C ARG A 30 -7.20 14.14 18.20
N HIS A 31 -6.28 13.42 18.82
CA HIS A 31 -4.87 13.83 18.92
C HIS A 31 -4.16 13.78 17.57
N LEU A 32 -4.43 12.75 16.77
CA LEU A 32 -3.90 12.60 15.41
C LEU A 32 -4.29 13.78 14.52
N TRP A 33 -5.52 14.29 14.66
CA TRP A 33 -5.98 15.42 13.88
C TRP A 33 -5.19 16.70 14.22
N GLN A 34 -5.04 17.00 15.51
CA GLN A 34 -4.26 18.16 15.98
C GLN A 34 -2.78 18.06 15.60
N TRP A 35 -2.20 16.87 15.67
CA TRP A 35 -0.80 16.64 15.29
C TRP A 35 -0.59 16.68 13.79
N GLY A 36 -1.52 16.12 13.01
CA GLY A 36 -1.49 16.16 11.55
C GLY A 36 -1.48 17.59 11.03
N GLN A 37 -2.34 18.46 11.55
CA GLN A 37 -2.36 19.88 11.18
C GLN A 37 -1.06 20.60 11.53
N LYS A 38 -0.49 20.34 12.72
CA LYS A 38 0.79 20.94 13.13
C LYS A 38 1.96 20.46 12.25
N LEU A 39 1.95 19.20 11.84
CA LEU A 39 2.98 18.65 10.97
C LEU A 39 2.89 19.20 9.55
N ASP A 40 1.68 19.36 9.03
CA ASP A 40 1.43 19.91 7.69
C ASP A 40 1.93 21.36 7.60
N LEU A 41 1.56 22.20 8.58
CA LEU A 41 2.05 23.57 8.71
C LEU A 41 3.58 23.64 8.89
N ARG A 42 4.17 22.70 9.64
CA ARG A 42 5.62 22.63 9.78
C ARG A 42 6.28 22.24 8.46
N MET A 43 5.71 21.32 7.70
CA MET A 43 6.32 20.89 6.43
C MET A 43 6.25 21.95 5.34
N SER A 44 5.16 22.73 5.26
CA SER A 44 5.10 23.88 4.35
C SER A 44 6.17 24.92 4.69
N LEU A 45 6.42 25.17 5.98
CA LEU A 45 7.45 26.11 6.44
C LEU A 45 8.89 25.56 6.34
N PHE A 46 9.09 24.27 6.54
CA PHE A 46 10.42 23.63 6.57
C PHE A 46 10.95 23.17 5.20
N GLY A 47 10.23 23.41 4.10
CA GLY A 47 10.70 23.12 2.73
C GLY A 47 12.07 23.72 2.37
N HIS A 48 12.59 24.66 3.19
CA HIS A 48 13.81 25.42 2.93
C HIS A 48 15.08 25.06 3.72
N LYS A 49 15.08 24.15 4.72
CA LYS A 49 16.31 23.89 5.53
C LYS A 49 16.71 22.42 5.75
N VAL A 50 17.82 22.06 5.08
CA VAL A 50 18.95 21.15 5.41
C VAL A 50 18.75 19.61 5.49
N SER A 51 19.82 18.93 5.06
CA SER A 51 19.99 17.57 4.50
C SER A 51 19.64 16.36 5.35
N SER A 52 19.62 16.42 6.68
CA SER A 52 19.27 15.25 7.51
C SER A 52 17.75 15.05 7.62
N ALA A 53 16.98 16.14 7.55
CA ALA A 53 15.52 16.11 7.45
C ALA A 53 15.05 15.50 6.13
N LYS A 54 15.88 15.49 5.07
CA LYS A 54 15.52 14.95 3.76
C LYS A 54 15.14 13.47 3.78
N ARG A 55 15.82 12.61 4.56
CA ARG A 55 15.52 11.16 4.56
C ARG A 55 14.20 10.84 5.27
N LYS A 56 13.92 11.50 6.40
CA LYS A 56 12.63 11.41 7.09
C LYS A 56 11.50 12.03 6.25
N MET A 57 11.77 13.17 5.59
CA MET A 57 10.85 13.75 4.61
C MET A 57 10.62 12.82 3.41
N TRP A 58 11.62 12.07 2.94
CA TRP A 58 11.45 11.19 1.79
C TRP A 58 10.46 10.07 2.06
N LEU A 59 10.59 9.37 3.20
CA LEU A 59 9.62 8.33 3.57
C LEU A 59 8.22 8.91 3.77
N TYR A 60 8.12 10.08 4.41
CA TYR A 60 6.85 10.76 4.59
C TYR A 60 6.22 11.12 3.24
N ARG A 61 6.94 11.84 2.38
CA ARG A 61 6.49 12.26 1.04
C ARG A 61 6.08 11.05 0.20
N HIS A 62 6.88 9.99 0.24
CA HIS A 62 6.58 8.75 -0.46
C HIS A 62 5.25 8.13 0.01
N LEU A 63 5.00 8.07 1.33
CA LEU A 63 3.71 7.59 1.86
C LEU A 63 2.57 8.55 1.51
N ASP A 64 2.82 9.85 1.55
CA ASP A 64 1.85 10.90 1.27
C ASP A 64 1.40 10.84 -0.20
N ASP A 65 2.33 10.72 -1.14
CA ASP A 65 2.06 10.56 -2.57
C ASP A 65 1.28 9.27 -2.87
N LEU A 66 1.61 8.18 -2.19
CA LEU A 66 0.83 6.95 -2.30
C LEU A 66 -0.58 7.12 -1.75
N LEU A 67 -0.74 7.79 -0.60
CA LEU A 67 -2.04 7.98 0.04
C LEU A 67 -2.92 8.98 -0.69
N TYR A 68 -2.33 10.01 -1.31
CA TYR A 68 -3.00 11.01 -2.14
C TYR A 68 -3.92 10.35 -3.15
N PHE A 69 -3.41 9.31 -3.81
CA PHE A 69 -4.18 8.57 -4.82
C PHE A 69 -4.88 7.33 -4.26
N ALA A 70 -4.28 6.64 -3.28
CA ALA A 70 -4.82 5.38 -2.75
C ALA A 70 -6.05 5.56 -1.84
N HIS A 71 -6.22 6.70 -1.18
CA HIS A 71 -7.29 6.91 -0.21
C HIS A 71 -8.42 7.77 -0.80
N LYS A 72 -9.71 7.44 -0.55
CA LYS A 72 -10.84 8.26 -1.06
C LYS A 72 -10.99 9.57 -0.29
N ARG A 73 -10.70 9.53 1.01
CA ARG A 73 -10.80 10.65 1.96
C ARG A 73 -9.40 11.09 2.37
N TYR A 74 -8.58 11.37 1.37
CA TYR A 74 -7.23 11.83 1.62
C TYR A 74 -7.28 13.21 2.28
N GLU A 75 -6.68 13.31 3.45
CA GLU A 75 -6.41 14.54 4.20
C GLU A 75 -4.88 14.69 4.30
N PRO A 76 -4.30 15.81 3.84
CA PRO A 76 -2.87 16.11 3.99
C PRO A 76 -2.46 16.04 5.47
N GLY A 77 -1.27 15.49 5.76
CA GLY A 77 -0.79 15.35 7.16
C GLY A 77 -1.40 14.18 7.92
N ILE A 78 -2.72 14.09 7.92
CA ILE A 78 -3.49 13.18 8.78
C ILE A 78 -3.49 11.76 8.21
N SER A 79 -3.55 11.61 6.89
CA SER A 79 -3.62 10.29 6.23
C SER A 79 -2.36 9.46 6.51
N VAL A 80 -1.18 10.07 6.40
CA VAL A 80 0.10 9.41 6.68
C VAL A 80 0.18 9.00 8.14
N LEU A 81 -0.22 9.91 9.06
CA LEU A 81 -0.18 9.62 10.49
C LEU A 81 -1.13 8.47 10.85
N ARG A 82 -2.38 8.49 10.36
CA ARG A 82 -3.33 7.38 10.51
C ARG A 82 -2.76 6.07 9.98
N PHE A 83 -2.07 6.09 8.84
CA PHE A 83 -1.43 4.90 8.28
C PHE A 83 -0.32 4.36 9.17
N VAL A 84 0.62 5.22 9.61
CA VAL A 84 1.74 4.83 10.48
C VAL A 84 1.24 4.30 11.81
N THR A 85 0.26 4.95 12.45
CA THR A 85 -0.30 4.49 13.73
C THR A 85 -0.98 3.13 13.59
N ARG A 86 -1.77 2.91 12.52
CA ARG A 86 -2.41 1.60 12.28
C ARG A 86 -1.39 0.49 12.08
N SER A 87 -0.34 0.75 11.29
CA SER A 87 0.74 -0.23 11.05
C SER A 87 1.54 -0.52 12.33
N GLY A 88 1.82 0.51 13.13
CA GLY A 88 2.52 0.37 14.42
C GLY A 88 1.73 -0.40 15.47
N VAL A 89 0.41 -0.18 15.54
CA VAL A 89 -0.47 -0.92 16.45
C VAL A 89 -0.57 -2.39 16.04
N LEU A 90 -0.71 -2.64 14.74
CA LEU A 90 -0.73 -4.00 14.22
C LEU A 90 0.60 -4.73 14.49
N PHE A 91 1.72 -4.05 14.28
CA PHE A 91 3.04 -4.55 14.68
C PHE A 91 3.09 -4.93 16.17
N LEU A 92 2.70 -4.01 17.05
CA LEU A 92 2.73 -4.23 18.50
C LEU A 92 1.78 -5.36 18.93
N GLY A 93 0.57 -5.40 18.37
CA GLY A 93 -0.41 -6.44 18.68
C GLY A 93 0.08 -7.83 18.29
N VAL A 94 0.64 -7.98 17.08
CA VAL A 94 1.21 -9.26 16.62
C VAL A 94 2.46 -9.63 17.41
N PHE A 95 3.34 -8.67 17.70
CA PHE A 95 4.54 -8.91 18.49
C PHE A 95 4.20 -9.41 19.89
N LEU A 96 3.35 -8.67 20.62
CA LEU A 96 2.94 -9.02 21.99
C LEU A 96 2.16 -10.33 22.03
N SER A 97 1.20 -10.51 21.12
CA SER A 97 0.43 -11.76 21.04
C SER A 97 1.34 -12.96 20.77
N SER A 98 2.29 -12.84 19.83
CA SER A 98 3.21 -13.94 19.51
C SER A 98 4.17 -14.22 20.67
N LEU A 99 4.63 -13.18 21.36
CA LEU A 99 5.52 -13.31 22.51
C LEU A 99 4.83 -13.96 23.70
N LEU A 100 3.57 -13.59 23.98
CA LEU A 100 2.77 -14.22 25.03
C LEU A 100 2.50 -15.70 24.72
N THR A 101 2.07 -16.01 23.50
CA THR A 101 1.84 -17.39 23.08
C THR A 101 3.11 -18.24 23.16
N LEU A 102 4.29 -17.70 22.81
CA LEU A 102 5.55 -18.44 22.94
C LEU A 102 5.97 -18.66 24.39
N ASN A 103 5.69 -17.72 25.29
CA ASN A 103 5.99 -17.87 26.72
C ASN A 103 5.05 -18.85 27.42
N GLU A 104 3.85 -19.06 26.87
CA GLU A 104 2.85 -20.00 27.38
C GLU A 104 3.02 -21.42 26.81
N LEU A 105 3.91 -21.63 25.83
CA LEU A 105 4.25 -22.97 25.36
C LEU A 105 5.00 -23.71 26.47
N PRO A 106 4.50 -24.86 26.96
CA PRO A 106 5.21 -25.66 27.94
C PRO A 106 6.52 -26.13 27.31
N GLY A 107 7.65 -25.70 27.89
CA GLY A 107 9.01 -25.98 27.41
C GLY A 107 9.45 -27.44 27.53
N GLN A 108 8.55 -28.41 27.48
CA GLN A 108 8.85 -29.84 27.66
C GLN A 108 7.92 -30.70 26.81
N MET A 109 8.32 -30.93 25.56
CA MET A 109 7.87 -32.11 24.80
C MET A 109 9.07 -33.05 24.70
N SER A 110 9.40 -33.74 25.80
CA SER A 110 10.39 -34.82 25.75
C SER A 110 9.85 -35.92 24.84
N PHE A 111 10.50 -36.17 23.70
CA PHE A 111 10.15 -37.29 22.84
C PHE A 111 11.41 -38.03 22.44
N SER A 112 11.43 -39.33 22.75
CA SER A 112 12.42 -40.28 22.27
C SER A 112 12.14 -40.57 20.80
N ASN A 113 12.91 -39.97 19.90
CA ASN A 113 12.82 -40.27 18.48
C ASN A 113 13.65 -41.53 18.17
N PRO A 114 13.07 -42.63 17.66
CA PRO A 114 13.81 -43.85 17.33
C PRO A 114 14.76 -43.69 16.13
N PHE A 115 14.66 -42.60 15.36
CA PHE A 115 15.60 -42.28 14.27
C PHE A 115 16.72 -41.31 14.68
N LEU A 116 16.70 -40.81 15.92
CA LEU A 116 17.73 -39.95 16.51
C LEU A 116 18.12 -40.51 17.88
N GLU A 117 18.63 -41.75 17.89
CA GLU A 117 19.22 -42.36 19.09
C GLU A 117 20.22 -41.39 19.74
N GLY A 118 19.87 -40.85 20.91
CA GLY A 118 20.82 -40.27 21.85
C GLY A 118 21.00 -38.74 21.86
N MET A 119 20.33 -37.94 21.02
CA MET A 119 20.36 -36.48 21.20
C MET A 119 19.35 -36.04 22.27
N VAL A 120 19.80 -36.05 23.53
CA VAL A 120 19.14 -35.37 24.63
C VAL A 120 19.38 -33.86 24.44
N LEU A 121 18.40 -33.16 23.87
CA LEU A 121 18.37 -31.70 23.91
C LEU A 121 18.22 -31.30 25.38
N ASN A 122 19.29 -30.73 25.95
CA ASN A 122 19.35 -30.37 27.36
C ASN A 122 18.23 -29.37 27.70
N ASP A 123 17.24 -29.84 28.45
CA ASP A 123 16.10 -29.10 28.97
C ASP A 123 16.55 -28.07 30.02
N GLY A 124 16.16 -26.81 29.86
CA GLY A 124 16.14 -25.85 30.98
C GLY A 124 16.70 -24.45 30.73
N ALA A 125 17.39 -24.18 29.61
CA ALA A 125 17.77 -22.82 29.29
C ALA A 125 16.59 -22.11 28.59
N PRO A 126 16.10 -20.96 29.08
CA PRO A 126 15.13 -20.15 28.32
C PRO A 126 15.75 -19.90 26.95
N VAL A 127 15.03 -20.25 25.88
CA VAL A 127 15.53 -20.19 24.50
C VAL A 127 16.13 -18.81 24.28
N ALA A 128 17.47 -18.72 24.35
CA ALA A 128 18.18 -17.49 24.12
C ALA A 128 17.80 -17.09 22.70
N ASN A 129 17.09 -15.95 22.55
CA ASN A 129 16.49 -15.44 21.31
C ASN A 129 15.03 -15.81 20.96
N ALA A 130 14.20 -16.24 21.92
CA ALA A 130 12.76 -16.45 21.68
C ALA A 130 12.01 -15.25 21.05
N TRP A 131 12.50 -14.02 21.25
CA TRP A 131 11.92 -12.79 20.68
C TRP A 131 12.12 -12.63 19.16
N ARG A 132 13.03 -13.39 18.53
CA ARG A 132 13.33 -13.24 17.09
C ARG A 132 12.15 -13.64 16.19
N LEU A 133 11.45 -14.73 16.53
CA LEU A 133 10.29 -15.20 15.76
C LEU A 133 9.10 -14.23 15.87
N PRO A 134 8.67 -13.77 17.07
CA PRO A 134 7.66 -12.72 17.22
C PRO A 134 8.01 -11.45 16.48
N LEU A 135 9.28 -11.02 16.53
CA LEU A 135 9.73 -9.83 15.82
C LEU A 135 9.60 -10.01 14.30
N PHE A 136 10.05 -11.14 13.77
CA PHE A 136 9.93 -11.46 12.34
C PHE A 136 8.47 -11.46 11.88
N LEU A 137 7.57 -12.12 12.61
CA LEU A 137 6.13 -12.15 12.31
C LEU A 137 5.50 -10.76 12.40
N ALA A 138 5.88 -9.97 13.40
CA ALA A 138 5.41 -8.59 13.56
C ALA A 138 5.87 -7.70 12.40
N VAL A 139 7.12 -7.81 11.95
CA VAL A 139 7.63 -7.08 10.77
C VAL A 139 6.87 -7.48 9.50
N LEU A 140 6.69 -8.78 9.25
CA LEU A 140 5.91 -9.26 8.10
C LEU A 140 4.48 -8.71 8.12
N SER A 141 3.83 -8.76 9.28
CA SER A 141 2.46 -8.27 9.44
C SER A 141 2.38 -6.75 9.25
N ALA A 142 3.34 -5.99 9.78
CA ALA A 142 3.42 -4.53 9.60
C ALA A 142 3.66 -4.10 8.15
N CYS A 143 4.23 -4.98 7.31
CA CYS A 143 4.35 -4.73 5.87
C CYS A 143 3.01 -4.88 5.13
N ILE A 144 2.04 -5.67 5.64
CA ILE A 144 0.76 -5.94 4.95
C ILE A 144 -0.03 -4.66 4.64
N PRO A 145 -0.23 -3.69 5.58
CA PRO A 145 -0.89 -2.43 5.28
C PRO A 145 -0.21 -1.64 4.14
N TYR A 146 1.12 -1.61 4.13
CA TYR A 146 1.89 -0.95 3.07
C TYR A 146 1.70 -1.64 1.72
N LEU A 147 1.72 -2.97 1.69
CA LEU A 147 1.46 -3.74 0.47
C LEU A 147 0.05 -3.50 -0.06
N ARG A 148 -0.95 -3.53 0.83
CA ARG A 148 -2.34 -3.25 0.48
C ARG A 148 -2.50 -1.84 -0.09
N MET A 149 -1.81 -0.86 0.50
CA MET A 149 -1.80 0.51 0.00
C MET A 149 -1.15 0.59 -1.38
N ARG A 150 0.02 -0.01 -1.57
CA ARG A 150 0.71 -0.10 -2.87
C ARG A 150 -0.14 -0.77 -3.95
N TYR A 151 -0.81 -1.86 -3.59
CA TYR A 151 -1.73 -2.56 -4.47
C TYR A 151 -2.90 -1.65 -4.86
N THR A 152 -3.55 -1.03 -3.88
CA THR A 152 -4.67 -0.10 -4.11
C THR A 152 -4.23 1.08 -4.98
N TYR A 153 -3.06 1.65 -4.71
CA TYR A 153 -2.45 2.71 -5.50
C TYR A 153 -2.25 2.26 -6.95
N ALA A 154 -1.65 1.10 -7.19
CA ALA A 154 -1.45 0.58 -8.55
C ALA A 154 -2.78 0.32 -9.27
N GLN A 155 -3.77 -0.25 -8.58
CA GLN A 155 -5.10 -0.46 -9.14
C GLN A 155 -5.76 0.86 -9.54
N ARG A 156 -5.68 1.83 -8.64
CA ARG A 156 -6.23 3.17 -8.86
C ARG A 156 -5.49 3.89 -9.95
N LYS A 157 -4.16 3.81 -10.02
CA LYS A 157 -3.35 4.44 -11.08
C LYS A 157 -3.84 4.03 -12.46
N VAL A 158 -4.04 2.72 -12.66
CA VAL A 158 -4.60 2.18 -13.91
C VAL A 158 -6.03 2.67 -14.15
N ARG A 159 -6.91 2.68 -13.14
CA ARG A 159 -8.27 3.22 -13.29
C ARG A 159 -8.25 4.72 -13.61
N GLY A 160 -7.43 5.48 -12.92
CA GLY A 160 -7.21 6.92 -13.06
C GLY A 160 -6.81 7.30 -14.47
N SER A 161 -5.95 6.52 -15.14
CA SER A 161 -5.61 6.78 -16.53
C SER A 161 -6.80 6.62 -17.50
N TYR A 162 -7.75 5.71 -17.22
CA TYR A 162 -8.98 5.60 -18.01
C TYR A 162 -9.98 6.70 -17.62
N ASP A 163 -10.15 6.93 -16.32
CA ASP A 163 -11.02 7.95 -15.74
C ASP A 163 -10.64 9.37 -16.22
N LEU A 164 -9.36 9.61 -16.54
CA LEU A 164 -8.86 10.88 -17.07
C LEU A 164 -9.54 11.26 -18.40
N LEU A 165 -9.91 10.27 -19.23
CA LEU A 165 -10.65 10.53 -20.46
C LEU A 165 -12.00 11.18 -20.15
N ASP A 166 -12.72 10.68 -19.15
CA ASP A 166 -14.00 11.23 -18.74
C ASP A 166 -13.85 12.64 -18.15
N VAL A 167 -12.76 12.88 -17.42
CA VAL A 167 -12.38 14.21 -16.93
C VAL A 167 -12.21 15.19 -18.09
N ILE A 168 -11.44 14.82 -19.11
CA ILE A 168 -11.17 15.70 -20.26
C ILE A 168 -12.45 15.94 -21.09
N LYS A 169 -13.30 14.92 -21.26
CA LYS A 169 -14.61 15.05 -21.94
C LYS A 169 -15.58 15.99 -21.23
N ILE A 170 -15.51 16.05 -19.91
CA ILE A 170 -16.33 16.99 -19.13
C ILE A 170 -15.68 18.37 -19.14
N ALA A 171 -14.38 18.46 -18.89
CA ALA A 171 -13.62 19.72 -18.86
C ALA A 171 -13.72 20.49 -20.19
N THR A 172 -13.68 19.80 -21.34
CA THR A 172 -13.88 20.39 -22.69
C THR A 172 -15.19 21.16 -22.83
N LYS A 173 -16.24 20.81 -22.08
CA LYS A 173 -17.54 21.51 -22.13
C LYS A 173 -17.51 22.84 -21.36
N PHE A 174 -16.61 22.98 -20.40
CA PHE A 174 -16.54 24.13 -19.48
C PHE A 174 -15.37 25.07 -19.78
N THR A 175 -14.71 24.95 -20.94
CA THR A 175 -13.52 25.73 -21.32
C THR A 175 -13.72 27.25 -21.35
N HIS A 176 -14.95 27.74 -21.20
CA HIS A 176 -15.26 29.16 -21.10
C HIS A 176 -15.07 29.72 -19.69
N LEU A 177 -14.91 28.87 -18.68
CA LEU A 177 -14.68 29.23 -17.29
C LEU A 177 -13.18 29.29 -16.98
N SER A 178 -12.82 29.89 -15.85
CA SER A 178 -11.45 29.85 -15.30
C SER A 178 -11.03 28.44 -14.88
N ALA A 179 -9.73 28.19 -14.75
CA ALA A 179 -9.19 26.84 -14.51
C ALA A 179 -9.70 26.21 -13.19
N ASP A 180 -9.80 27.00 -12.12
CA ASP A 180 -10.39 26.60 -10.84
C ASP A 180 -11.86 26.14 -11.00
N SER A 181 -12.65 26.91 -11.74
CA SER A 181 -14.07 26.66 -11.97
C SER A 181 -14.29 25.45 -12.88
N ILE A 182 -13.43 25.25 -13.89
CA ILE A 182 -13.42 24.04 -14.74
C ILE A 182 -13.18 22.81 -13.85
N LEU A 183 -12.16 22.85 -13.00
CA LEU A 183 -11.79 21.72 -12.15
C LEU A 183 -12.88 21.41 -11.12
N SER A 184 -13.46 22.43 -10.47
CA SER A 184 -14.55 22.25 -9.52
C SER A 184 -15.79 21.64 -10.20
N LYS A 185 -16.26 22.23 -11.31
CA LYS A 185 -17.45 21.73 -12.04
C LYS A 185 -17.22 20.33 -12.60
N THR A 186 -16.02 20.06 -13.10
CA THR A 186 -15.66 18.72 -13.57
C THR A 186 -15.69 17.72 -12.41
N SER A 187 -15.13 18.05 -11.25
CA SER A 187 -15.15 17.17 -10.07
C SER A 187 -16.57 16.87 -9.57
N ASP A 188 -17.48 17.84 -9.64
CA ASP A 188 -18.86 17.70 -9.20
C ASP A 188 -19.66 16.75 -10.11
N LEU A 189 -19.46 16.87 -11.42
CA LEU A 189 -20.14 16.08 -12.45
C LEU A 189 -19.60 14.65 -12.61
N LEU A 190 -18.43 14.36 -12.05
CA LEU A 190 -17.88 13.01 -12.07
C LEU A 190 -18.64 12.06 -11.14
N PRO A 191 -18.85 10.79 -11.56
CA PRO A 191 -19.50 9.79 -10.74
C PRO A 191 -18.69 9.53 -9.46
N VAL A 192 -19.37 9.14 -8.38
CA VAL A 192 -18.77 8.91 -7.06
C VAL A 192 -17.67 7.82 -7.07
N GLU A 193 -17.71 6.96 -8.08
CA GLU A 193 -16.75 5.87 -8.25
C GLU A 193 -15.44 6.30 -8.91
N ASN A 194 -15.43 7.46 -9.60
CA ASN A 194 -14.26 7.96 -10.31
C ASN A 194 -13.13 8.31 -9.33
N VAL A 195 -11.95 7.78 -9.61
CA VAL A 195 -10.79 7.89 -8.71
C VAL A 195 -10.23 9.32 -8.68
N LEU A 196 -10.43 10.08 -9.75
CA LEU A 196 -9.88 11.43 -9.93
C LEU A 196 -10.69 12.53 -9.26
N LYS A 197 -11.88 12.23 -8.72
CA LYS A 197 -12.76 13.23 -8.10
C LYS A 197 -12.07 14.01 -6.97
N THR A 198 -11.42 13.31 -6.03
CA THR A 198 -10.70 13.96 -4.92
C THR A 198 -9.43 14.69 -5.41
N PRO A 199 -8.54 14.07 -6.22
CA PRO A 199 -7.40 14.77 -6.81
C PRO A 199 -7.77 16.05 -7.58
N LEU A 200 -8.85 16.04 -8.37
CA LEU A 200 -9.31 17.21 -9.11
C LEU A 200 -9.83 18.32 -8.20
N ARG A 201 -10.51 17.97 -7.12
CA ARG A 201 -10.97 18.95 -6.13
C ARG A 201 -9.79 19.61 -5.41
N LEU A 202 -8.74 18.84 -5.09
CA LEU A 202 -7.51 19.38 -4.51
C LEU A 202 -6.77 20.28 -5.51
N LEU A 203 -6.67 19.85 -6.76
CA LEU A 203 -6.07 20.66 -7.82
C LEU A 203 -6.86 21.96 -8.02
N GLY A 204 -8.19 21.91 -8.11
CA GLY A 204 -9.04 23.09 -8.24
C GLY A 204 -8.91 24.07 -7.06
N ALA A 205 -8.78 23.54 -5.83
CA ALA A 205 -8.49 24.35 -4.67
C ALA A 205 -7.10 25.01 -4.73
N ALA A 206 -6.10 24.32 -5.28
CA ALA A 206 -4.77 24.90 -5.51
C ALA A 206 -4.83 26.03 -6.55
N PHE A 207 -5.55 25.85 -7.66
CA PHE A 207 -5.78 26.92 -8.66
C PHE A 207 -6.52 28.14 -8.07
N ALA A 208 -7.46 27.94 -7.14
CA ALA A 208 -8.21 29.04 -6.53
C ALA A 208 -7.44 29.82 -5.45
N GLY A 209 -6.42 29.22 -4.83
CA GLY A 209 -5.83 29.72 -3.58
C GLY A 209 -4.31 29.73 -3.49
N TYR A 210 -3.59 29.49 -4.59
CA TYR A 210 -2.13 29.49 -4.57
C TYR A 210 -1.57 30.87 -4.23
N SER A 211 -0.61 30.92 -3.30
CA SER A 211 0.10 32.17 -2.97
C SER A 211 1.32 32.39 -3.86
N ASN A 212 1.85 31.33 -4.47
CA ASN A 212 3.02 31.35 -5.32
C ASN A 212 2.87 30.35 -6.47
N GLU A 213 3.36 30.70 -7.66
CA GLU A 213 3.35 29.82 -8.85
C GLU A 213 4.04 28.48 -8.59
N ARG A 214 5.04 28.48 -7.71
CA ARG A 214 5.71 27.25 -7.29
C ARG A 214 4.78 26.26 -6.59
N GLU A 215 3.89 26.73 -5.73
CA GLU A 215 2.93 25.89 -5.01
C GLU A 215 1.94 25.24 -5.99
N LEU A 216 1.45 26.03 -6.94
CA LEU A 216 0.62 25.56 -8.03
C LEU A 216 1.33 24.48 -8.87
N ASN A 217 2.58 24.73 -9.26
CA ASN A 217 3.40 23.78 -10.02
C ASN A 217 3.70 22.48 -9.25
N GLU A 218 3.89 22.55 -7.93
CA GLU A 218 4.11 21.36 -7.09
C GLU A 218 2.84 20.48 -7.02
N GLU A 219 1.65 21.07 -6.81
CA GLU A 219 0.38 20.32 -6.80
C GLU A 219 -0.04 19.84 -8.20
N ALA A 220 0.21 20.64 -9.23
CA ALA A 220 0.05 20.26 -10.63
C ALA A 220 0.94 19.05 -10.99
N GLY A 221 2.22 19.10 -10.61
CA GLY A 221 3.16 17.99 -10.78
C GLY A 221 2.75 16.75 -9.98
N ARG A 222 2.20 16.93 -8.78
CA ARG A 222 1.67 15.84 -7.95
C ARG A 222 0.48 15.15 -8.60
N PHE A 223 -0.48 15.90 -9.13
CA PHE A 223 -1.63 15.36 -9.87
C PHE A 223 -1.16 14.55 -11.09
N ALA A 224 -0.30 15.14 -11.93
CA ALA A 224 0.22 14.49 -13.12
C ALA A 224 1.04 13.23 -12.77
N GLY A 225 1.89 13.29 -11.73
CA GLY A 225 2.71 12.18 -11.27
C GLY A 225 1.90 11.02 -10.66
N ALA A 226 0.78 11.32 -9.99
CA ALA A 226 -0.10 10.32 -9.41
C ALA A 226 -0.77 9.45 -10.49
N ILE A 227 -1.24 10.08 -11.58
CA ILE A 227 -1.78 9.36 -12.75
C ILE A 227 -0.63 8.72 -13.55
N GLY A 228 0.47 9.44 -13.70
CA GLY A 228 1.72 8.99 -14.32
C GLY A 228 1.56 8.61 -15.78
N THR A 229 0.83 9.42 -16.53
CA THR A 229 0.67 9.35 -17.99
C THR A 229 1.06 10.69 -18.62
N THR A 230 1.61 10.63 -19.83
CA THR A 230 1.87 11.80 -20.70
C THR A 230 0.64 12.69 -20.84
N PHE A 231 -0.55 12.10 -21.03
CA PHE A 231 -1.82 12.82 -21.10
C PHE A 231 -2.16 13.62 -19.85
N ALA A 232 -1.74 13.15 -18.66
CA ALA A 232 -1.97 13.90 -17.43
C ALA A 232 -1.03 15.10 -17.34
N VAL A 233 0.19 14.97 -17.86
CA VAL A 233 1.16 16.07 -17.98
C VAL A 233 0.66 17.10 -18.99
N GLU A 234 0.18 16.68 -20.16
CA GLU A 234 -0.40 17.56 -21.18
C GLU A 234 -1.64 18.29 -20.64
N PHE A 235 -2.58 17.55 -20.02
CA PHE A 235 -3.76 18.15 -19.40
C PHE A 235 -3.42 19.23 -18.37
N VAL A 236 -2.46 18.95 -17.49
CA VAL A 236 -2.02 19.92 -16.47
C VAL A 236 -1.30 21.10 -17.11
N SER A 237 -0.46 20.87 -18.11
CA SER A 237 0.22 21.92 -18.85
C SER A 237 -0.77 22.86 -19.55
N ASP A 238 -1.82 22.31 -20.15
CA ASP A 238 -2.91 23.08 -20.77
C ASP A 238 -3.64 23.96 -19.75
N LEU A 239 -3.88 23.45 -18.54
CA LEU A 239 -4.51 24.22 -17.45
C LEU A 239 -3.59 25.33 -16.93
N LEU A 240 -2.31 25.05 -16.72
CA LEU A 240 -1.32 26.06 -16.31
C LEU A 240 -1.16 27.16 -17.37
N TYR A 241 -1.17 26.78 -18.65
CA TYR A 241 -1.13 27.72 -19.76
C TYR A 241 -2.41 28.57 -19.81
N CYS A 242 -3.58 27.95 -19.59
CA CYS A 242 -4.86 28.65 -19.50
C CYS A 242 -4.87 29.69 -18.37
N GLU A 243 -4.24 29.40 -17.24
CA GLU A 243 -4.16 30.35 -16.12
C GLU A 243 -3.29 31.57 -16.46
N LYS A 244 -2.22 31.37 -17.25
CA LYS A 244 -1.28 32.45 -17.63
C LYS A 244 -1.75 33.29 -18.81
N GLU A 245 -2.29 32.64 -19.84
CA GLU A 245 -2.56 33.27 -21.16
C GLU A 245 -4.06 33.31 -21.50
N GLY A 246 -4.91 32.75 -20.63
CA GLY A 246 -6.37 32.73 -20.78
C GLY A 246 -6.91 31.51 -21.54
N THR A 247 -8.24 31.44 -21.65
CA THR A 247 -8.99 30.25 -22.08
C THR A 247 -9.00 30.00 -23.59
N ARG A 248 -8.38 30.87 -24.40
CA ARG A 248 -8.58 30.94 -25.85
C ARG A 248 -8.17 29.66 -26.59
N TYR A 249 -7.11 29.00 -26.14
CA TYR A 249 -6.55 27.79 -26.76
C TYR A 249 -6.96 26.49 -26.05
N LEU A 250 -7.50 26.59 -24.82
CA LEU A 250 -7.78 25.44 -23.97
C LEU A 250 -8.76 24.45 -24.63
N LYS A 251 -9.81 24.97 -25.29
CA LYS A 251 -10.80 24.11 -25.96
C LYS A 251 -10.17 23.26 -27.07
N SER A 252 -9.32 23.87 -27.89
CA SER A 252 -8.66 23.17 -29.01
C SER A 252 -7.68 22.11 -28.50
N SER A 253 -6.89 22.45 -27.48
CA SER A 253 -5.93 21.53 -26.88
C SER A 253 -6.62 20.33 -26.26
N LEU A 254 -7.64 20.56 -25.41
CA LEU A 254 -8.38 19.48 -24.77
C LEU A 254 -9.18 18.60 -25.75
N MET A 255 -9.68 19.15 -26.86
CA MET A 255 -10.32 18.33 -27.92
C MET A 255 -9.31 17.43 -28.64
N THR A 256 -8.10 17.94 -28.90
CA THR A 256 -7.00 17.16 -29.49
C THR A 256 -6.55 16.05 -28.55
N LEU A 257 -6.40 16.39 -27.26
CA LEU A 257 -6.06 15.46 -26.19
C LEU A 257 -7.11 14.35 -26.05
N ASN A 258 -8.40 14.71 -26.04
CA ASN A 258 -9.50 13.74 -26.00
C ASN A 258 -9.42 12.74 -27.17
N ARG A 259 -9.21 13.22 -28.40
CA ARG A 259 -9.10 12.36 -29.58
C ARG A 259 -7.89 11.43 -29.50
N SER A 260 -6.74 11.93 -29.05
CA SER A 260 -5.51 11.14 -28.88
C SER A 260 -5.71 10.00 -27.85
N MET A 261 -6.34 10.32 -26.72
CA MET A 261 -6.66 9.33 -25.68
C MET A 261 -7.66 8.28 -26.13
N GLU A 262 -8.67 8.64 -26.92
CA GLU A 262 -9.63 7.68 -27.49
C GLU A 262 -8.94 6.67 -28.40
N LEU A 263 -8.07 7.15 -29.31
CA LEU A 263 -7.31 6.29 -30.23
C LEU A 263 -6.38 5.33 -29.49
N GLN A 264 -5.63 5.80 -28.49
CA GLN A 264 -4.76 4.93 -27.69
C GLN A 264 -5.56 3.91 -26.86
N ARG A 265 -6.71 4.30 -26.31
CA ARG A 265 -7.57 3.40 -25.53
C ARG A 265 -8.02 2.19 -26.36
N GLU A 266 -8.41 2.41 -27.60
CA GLU A 266 -8.82 1.32 -28.51
C GLU A 266 -7.67 0.34 -28.76
N THR A 267 -6.46 0.86 -29.01
CA THR A 267 -5.25 0.05 -29.24
C THR A 267 -4.85 -0.76 -28.00
N ILE A 268 -5.05 -0.22 -26.80
CA ILE A 268 -4.71 -0.92 -25.56
C ILE A 268 -5.72 -2.02 -25.22
N LEU A 269 -7.00 -1.79 -25.50
CA LEU A 269 -8.03 -2.81 -25.26
C LEU A 269 -7.79 -4.07 -26.10
N THR A 270 -7.28 -3.92 -27.33
CA THR A 270 -6.93 -5.07 -28.18
C THR A 270 -5.69 -5.81 -27.66
N VAL A 271 -4.66 -5.11 -27.20
CA VAL A 271 -3.41 -5.72 -26.66
C VAL A 271 -3.63 -6.38 -25.29
N LYS A 272 -4.49 -5.81 -24.45
CA LYS A 272 -4.75 -6.31 -23.08
C LYS A 272 -5.39 -7.70 -23.04
N ALA A 273 -6.05 -8.11 -24.13
CA ALA A 273 -6.60 -9.46 -24.25
C ALA A 273 -5.52 -10.55 -24.32
N SER A 274 -4.27 -10.21 -24.68
CA SER A 274 -3.19 -11.18 -24.91
C SER A 274 -2.26 -11.40 -23.71
N SER A 275 -2.07 -10.42 -22.81
CA SER A 275 -1.00 -10.44 -21.79
C SER A 275 -1.43 -10.81 -20.36
N ARG A 276 -2.74 -10.83 -20.08
CA ARG A 276 -3.26 -11.05 -18.72
C ARG A 276 -2.99 -12.46 -18.18
N ASP A 277 -2.91 -13.45 -19.05
CA ASP A 277 -2.89 -14.86 -18.65
C ASP A 277 -1.53 -15.32 -18.09
N ALA A 278 -0.42 -14.84 -18.65
CA ALA A 278 0.92 -15.28 -18.25
C ALA A 278 1.28 -14.90 -16.80
N ILE A 279 0.80 -13.74 -16.33
CA ILE A 279 1.17 -13.21 -15.01
C ILE A 279 0.31 -13.81 -13.90
N SER A 280 -0.98 -14.06 -14.17
CA SER A 280 -1.82 -14.82 -13.24
C SER A 280 -1.35 -16.27 -13.09
N LEU A 281 -0.89 -16.89 -14.18
CA LEU A 281 -0.41 -18.27 -14.16
C LEU A 281 0.80 -18.45 -13.22
N GLY A 282 1.75 -17.50 -13.24
CA GLY A 282 2.93 -17.57 -12.37
C GLY A 282 2.64 -17.41 -10.87
N LEU A 283 1.68 -16.56 -10.51
CA LEU A 283 1.33 -16.31 -9.10
C LEU A 283 0.51 -17.48 -8.51
N TYR A 284 -0.50 -17.96 -9.23
CA TYR A 284 -1.28 -19.11 -8.79
C TYR A 284 -0.46 -20.41 -8.82
N GLY A 285 0.43 -20.58 -9.80
CA GLY A 285 1.34 -21.71 -9.89
C GLY A 285 2.25 -21.83 -8.67
N ASN A 286 2.91 -20.74 -8.28
CA ASN A 286 3.79 -20.74 -7.10
C ASN A 286 3.05 -21.03 -5.79
N LEU A 287 1.83 -20.51 -5.63
CA LEU A 287 1.01 -20.78 -4.45
C LEU A 287 0.63 -22.27 -4.37
N ILE A 288 0.20 -22.86 -5.49
CA ILE A 288 -0.16 -24.29 -5.56
C ILE A 288 1.05 -25.18 -5.26
N VAL A 289 2.22 -24.88 -5.84
CA VAL A 289 3.46 -25.63 -5.57
C VAL A 289 3.86 -25.55 -4.10
N LEU A 290 3.69 -24.39 -3.46
CA LEU A 290 3.97 -24.24 -2.04
C LEU A 290 3.02 -25.10 -1.18
N VAL A 291 1.71 -24.98 -1.38
CA VAL A 291 0.73 -25.74 -0.59
C VAL A 291 0.92 -27.25 -0.80
N SER A 292 1.17 -27.66 -2.05
CA SER A 292 1.44 -29.07 -2.39
C SER A 292 2.73 -29.60 -1.74
N SER A 293 3.82 -28.82 -1.76
CA SER A 293 5.08 -29.24 -1.15
C SER A 293 4.98 -29.33 0.38
N VAL A 294 4.40 -28.32 1.04
CA VAL A 294 4.16 -28.35 2.50
C VAL A 294 3.25 -29.53 2.88
N GLY A 295 2.16 -29.74 2.14
CA GLY A 295 1.24 -30.85 2.37
C GLY A 295 1.92 -32.22 2.22
N THR A 296 2.77 -32.37 1.20
CA THR A 296 3.52 -33.61 0.96
C THR A 296 4.55 -33.87 2.06
N PHE A 297 5.27 -32.83 2.53
CA PHE A 297 6.21 -32.97 3.65
C PHE A 297 5.50 -33.29 4.97
N MET A 298 4.35 -32.66 5.25
CA MET A 298 3.54 -33.00 6.42
C MET A 298 3.02 -34.44 6.39
N TYR A 299 2.63 -34.92 5.21
CA TYR A 299 2.20 -36.30 5.03
C TYR A 299 3.36 -37.29 5.24
N MET A 300 4.54 -36.99 4.71
CA MET A 300 5.70 -37.90 4.77
C MET A 300 6.34 -37.98 6.16
N LEU A 301 6.40 -36.87 6.91
CA LEU A 301 7.09 -36.81 8.21
C LEU A 301 6.17 -37.09 9.41
N LYS A 302 4.86 -37.21 9.20
CA LYS A 302 3.80 -37.01 10.20
C LYS A 302 3.76 -35.54 10.69
N PRO A 303 2.56 -34.96 10.91
CA PRO A 303 2.42 -33.56 11.29
C PRO A 303 3.23 -33.16 12.52
N ASP A 304 3.21 -33.97 13.57
CA ASP A 304 3.84 -33.63 14.85
C ASP A 304 5.37 -33.51 14.74
N VAL A 305 6.02 -34.39 13.95
CA VAL A 305 7.47 -34.35 13.72
C VAL A 305 7.85 -33.21 12.79
N TYR A 306 7.03 -32.93 11.77
CA TYR A 306 7.22 -31.78 10.89
C TYR A 306 7.20 -30.46 11.67
N PHE A 307 6.21 -30.28 12.56
CA PHE A 307 6.13 -29.09 13.41
C PHE A 307 7.33 -28.97 14.35
N LYS A 308 7.76 -30.07 14.97
CA LYS A 308 8.93 -30.06 15.86
C LYS A 308 10.20 -29.68 15.12
N LEU A 309 10.46 -30.29 13.95
CA LEU A 309 11.60 -29.96 13.10
C LEU A 309 11.57 -28.50 12.63
N GLN A 310 10.40 -27.97 12.26
CA GLN A 310 10.27 -26.64 11.68
C GLN A 310 10.31 -25.52 12.73
N PHE A 311 9.80 -25.74 13.94
CA PHE A 311 9.63 -24.68 14.95
C PHE A 311 10.56 -24.79 16.17
N GLU A 312 11.08 -25.97 16.52
CA GLU A 312 12.05 -26.10 17.64
C GLU A 312 13.51 -25.99 17.17
N THR A 313 13.83 -26.45 15.96
CA THR A 313 15.21 -26.36 15.48
C THR A 313 15.51 -24.97 14.93
N THR A 314 16.68 -24.41 15.28
CA THR A 314 17.14 -23.13 14.75
C THR A 314 17.26 -23.15 13.22
N ILE A 315 17.61 -24.30 12.66
CA ILE A 315 17.72 -24.53 11.20
C ILE A 315 16.33 -24.55 10.54
N GLY A 316 15.35 -25.27 11.09
CA GLY A 316 13.98 -25.29 10.55
C GLY A 316 13.34 -23.90 10.58
N LEU A 317 13.57 -23.16 11.65
CA LEU A 317 13.02 -21.83 11.85
C LEU A 317 13.66 -20.82 10.86
N THR A 318 14.97 -20.90 10.61
CA THR A 318 15.62 -20.08 9.56
C THR A 318 15.15 -20.45 8.16
N PHE A 319 15.01 -21.74 7.84
CA PHE A 319 14.44 -22.20 6.56
C PHE A 319 13.02 -21.67 6.35
N MET A 320 12.17 -21.72 7.38
CA MET A 320 10.82 -21.17 7.33
C MET A 320 10.84 -19.67 7.04
N MET A 321 11.70 -18.91 7.73
CA MET A 321 11.85 -17.46 7.49
C MET A 321 12.29 -17.17 6.05
N VAL A 322 13.23 -17.95 5.50
CA VAL A 322 13.69 -17.82 4.11
C VAL A 322 12.56 -18.12 3.12
N ILE A 323 11.81 -19.20 3.30
CA ILE A 323 10.69 -19.57 2.43
C ILE A 323 9.60 -18.49 2.45
N LEU A 324 9.19 -18.04 3.63
CA LEU A 324 8.19 -16.99 3.78
C LEU A 324 8.65 -15.67 3.16
N THR A 325 9.91 -15.31 3.34
CA THR A 325 10.49 -14.10 2.73
C THR A 325 10.55 -14.23 1.21
N GLY A 326 10.96 -15.39 0.68
CA GLY A 326 11.00 -15.66 -0.76
C GLY A 326 9.62 -15.58 -1.41
N LEU A 327 8.60 -16.18 -0.80
CA LEU A 327 7.21 -16.06 -1.24
C LEU A 327 6.72 -14.62 -1.22
N PHE A 328 7.03 -13.89 -0.14
CA PHE A 328 6.64 -12.51 0.02
C PHE A 328 7.26 -11.62 -1.06
N ILE A 329 8.55 -11.81 -1.37
CA ILE A 329 9.26 -11.09 -2.44
C ILE A 329 8.69 -11.48 -3.81
N SER A 330 8.46 -12.77 -4.06
CA SER A 330 7.87 -13.26 -5.32
C SER A 330 6.49 -12.65 -5.57
N PHE A 331 5.64 -12.64 -4.53
CA PHE A 331 4.33 -11.99 -4.56
C PHE A 331 4.44 -10.50 -4.87
N MET A 332 5.42 -9.81 -4.28
CA MET A 332 5.69 -8.40 -4.53
C MET A 332 6.07 -8.11 -5.97
N ILE A 333 7.03 -8.87 -6.52
CA ILE A 333 7.49 -8.71 -7.90
C ILE A 333 6.35 -8.98 -8.89
N SER A 334 5.61 -10.08 -8.69
CA SER A 334 4.49 -10.42 -9.55
C SER A 334 3.39 -9.35 -9.54
N THR A 335 3.10 -8.77 -8.37
CA THR A 335 2.12 -7.68 -8.23
C THR A 335 2.53 -6.42 -9.00
N ILE A 336 3.84 -6.11 -9.04
CA ILE A 336 4.37 -4.94 -9.76
C ILE A 336 4.30 -5.16 -11.28
N LEU A 337 4.59 -6.36 -11.75
CA LEU A 337 4.62 -6.71 -13.18
C LEU A 337 3.22 -6.87 -13.81
N ALA A 338 2.21 -7.23 -13.03
CA ALA A 338 0.89 -7.67 -13.53
C ALA A 338 0.03 -6.66 -14.29
N ARG A 339 0.45 -5.41 -14.54
CA ARG A 339 -0.45 -4.41 -15.16
C ARG A 339 0.24 -3.51 -16.20
N PRO A 340 -0.19 -3.56 -17.48
CA PRO A 340 0.22 -2.58 -18.47
C PRO A 340 -0.38 -1.21 -18.14
N ARG A 341 0.42 -0.16 -18.31
CA ARG A 341 -0.01 1.24 -18.20
C ARG A 341 -0.57 1.71 -19.54
N LEU A 342 -1.42 2.74 -19.47
CA LEU A 342 -2.08 3.33 -20.63
C LEU A 342 -1.15 4.18 -21.51
N ASP A 343 0.03 4.53 -20.99
CA ASP A 343 1.10 5.10 -21.82
C ASP A 343 2.46 4.75 -21.20
N TYR A 344 3.46 4.50 -22.06
CA TYR A 344 4.83 4.22 -21.64
C TYR A 344 5.55 5.53 -21.31
N HIS A 345 6.42 5.47 -20.29
CA HIS A 345 7.56 6.38 -20.16
C HIS A 345 8.79 5.66 -20.65
#